data_AF-A0A935DBF3-F1
#
_entry.id   AF-A0A935DBF3-F1
#
_cell.length_a   1.000
_cell.length_b   1.000
_cell.length_c   1.000
_cell.angle_alpha   90.00
_cell.angle_beta   90.00
_cell.angle_gamma   90.00
#
_symmetry.space_group_name_H-M   'P 1'
#
loop_
_entity.id
_entity.type
_entity.pdbx_description
1 polymer ?
#
loop_
_entity_poly.entity_id
_entity_poly.type
_entity_poly.pdbx_seq_one_letter_code
_entity_poly.pdbx_strand_id
1 'polypeptide(L)'
;MPLPRPLLLSMLWVSVTLCYLYGDYFGLYVPGKIQQLLDGRMGPLGAVTQQVLLGTATMMAMPSLMVVLSLVLAPRVSRWLNIVAGVLFTASMLLTMPGAWRFYLLLGVIEVALTVSIVWMAWTWPRRAA
;
A
#
# COMPACT_ATOMS: atom_id res chain seq x y z
N MET A 1 28.22 2.13 1.79
CA MET A 1 27.52 2.66 2.98
C MET A 1 26.10 2.10 3.00
N PRO A 2 25.66 1.36 4.04
CA PRO A 2 24.25 1.01 4.16
C PRO A 2 23.42 2.29 4.29
N LEU A 3 22.32 2.40 3.54
CA LEU A 3 21.44 3.56 3.59
C LEU A 3 20.80 3.71 4.98
N PRO A 4 20.51 4.95 5.44
CA PRO A 4 19.83 5.18 6.70
C PRO A 4 18.45 4.51 6.71
N ARG A 5 18.10 3.82 7.80
CA ARG A 5 16.83 3.08 7.93
C ARG A 5 15.55 3.88 7.58
N PRO A 6 15.41 5.16 8.00
CA PRO A 6 14.27 5.99 7.60
C PRO A 6 14.11 6.09 6.08
N LEU A 7 15.22 6.23 5.35
CA LEU A 7 15.23 6.37 3.90
C LEU A 7 14.84 5.06 3.22
N LEU A 8 15.33 3.92 3.72
CA LEU A 8 14.93 2.61 3.19
C LEU A 8 13.42 2.37 3.40
N LEU A 9 12.88 2.68 4.57
CA LEU A 9 11.43 2.58 4.82
C LEU A 9 10.63 3.49 3.89
N SER A 10 11.08 4.73 3.70
CA SER A 10 10.48 5.68 2.76
C SER A 10 10.46 5.13 1.33
N MET A 11 11.58 4.60 0.84
CA MET A 11 11.69 4.00 -0.50
C MET A 11 10.83 2.74 -0.67
N LEU A 12 10.68 1.93 0.38
CA LEU A 12 9.76 0.80 0.37
C LEU A 12 8.31 1.28 0.24
N TRP A 13 7.89 2.32 0.97
CA TRP A 13 6.56 2.91 0.81
C TRP A 13 6.33 3.51 -0.57
N VAL A 14 7.33 4.17 -1.16
CA VAL A 14 7.26 4.64 -2.56
C VAL A 14 7.02 3.46 -3.49
N SER A 15 7.76 2.37 -3.30
CA SER A 15 7.63 1.16 -4.12
C SER A 15 6.24 0.52 -3.99
N VAL A 16 5.68 0.47 -2.77
CA VAL A 16 4.31 0.01 -2.50
C VAL A 16 3.30 0.89 -3.21
N THR A 17 3.39 2.22 -3.08
CA THR A 17 2.48 3.17 -3.75
C THR A 17 2.52 3.02 -5.27
N LEU A 18 3.70 2.77 -5.85
CA LEU A 18 3.82 2.50 -7.28
C LEU A 18 3.18 1.16 -7.69
N CYS A 19 3.33 0.11 -6.89
CA CYS A 19 2.67 -1.17 -7.14
C CYS A 19 1.15 -1.01 -7.18
N TYR A 20 0.58 -0.27 -6.23
CA TYR A 20 -0.85 0.08 -6.23
C TYR A 20 -1.24 0.86 -7.48
N LEU A 21 -0.49 1.92 -7.81
CA LEU A 21 -0.77 2.77 -8.96
C LEU A 21 -0.79 1.97 -10.27
N TYR A 22 0.21 1.12 -10.51
CA TYR A 22 0.26 0.27 -11.69
C TYR A 22 -0.79 -0.85 -11.64
N GLY A 23 -1.08 -1.40 -10.46
CA GLY A 23 -2.11 -2.41 -10.27
C GLY A 23 -3.49 -1.90 -10.64
N ASP A 24 -3.85 -0.70 -10.17
CA ASP A 24 -5.11 -0.04 -10.52
C ASP A 24 -5.16 0.36 -11.99
N TYR A 25 -4.05 0.90 -12.52
CA TYR A 25 -3.95 1.26 -13.93
C TYR A 25 -4.16 0.07 -14.85
N PHE A 26 -3.45 -1.05 -14.63
CA PHE A 26 -3.68 -2.28 -15.39
C PHE A 26 -5.05 -2.89 -15.10
N GLY A 27 -5.58 -2.68 -13.90
CA GLY A 27 -6.94 -3.04 -13.51
C GLY A 27 -8.02 -2.45 -14.41
N LEU A 28 -7.79 -1.27 -15.00
CA LEU A 28 -8.71 -0.65 -15.95
C LEU A 28 -8.80 -1.41 -17.28
N TYR A 29 -7.74 -2.11 -17.68
CA TYR A 29 -7.72 -2.90 -18.93
C TYR A 29 -8.45 -4.25 -18.81
N VAL A 30 -8.86 -4.64 -17.59
CA VAL A 30 -9.63 -5.87 -17.38
C VAL A 30 -10.98 -5.77 -18.12
N PRO A 31 -11.37 -6.79 -18.91
CA PRO A 31 -12.64 -6.80 -19.62
C PRO A 31 -13.83 -6.45 -18.71
N GLY A 32 -14.66 -5.51 -19.16
CA GLY A 32 -15.84 -5.04 -18.43
C GLY A 32 -15.57 -3.97 -17.37
N LYS A 33 -14.32 -3.69 -16.98
CA LYS A 33 -13.99 -2.68 -15.95
C LYS A 33 -14.29 -1.25 -16.42
N ILE A 34 -13.92 -0.91 -17.66
CA ILE A 34 -14.23 0.41 -18.24
C ILE A 34 -15.73 0.63 -18.35
N GLN A 35 -16.49 -0.39 -18.78
CA GLN A 35 -17.95 -0.29 -18.86
C GLN A 35 -18.57 -0.05 -17.48
N GLN A 36 -18.12 -0.78 -16.45
CA GLN A 36 -18.56 -0.53 -15.07
C GLN A 36 -18.27 0.90 -14.63
N LEU A 37 -17.09 1.44 -14.97
CA LEU A 37 -16.71 2.81 -14.64
C LEU A 37 -17.64 3.83 -15.32
N LEU A 38 -17.99 3.61 -16.59
CA LEU A 38 -18.98 4.43 -17.32
C LEU A 38 -20.39 4.33 -16.72
N ASP A 39 -20.76 3.15 -16.23
CA ASP A 39 -22.03 2.90 -15.54
C ASP A 39 -22.03 3.43 -14.08
N GLY A 40 -20.98 4.13 -13.67
CA GLY A 40 -20.84 4.67 -12.31
C GLY A 40 -20.69 3.58 -11.25
N ARG A 41 -20.01 2.48 -11.56
CA ARG A 41 -19.75 1.35 -10.65
C ARG A 41 -18.24 1.09 -10.51
N MET A 42 -17.81 0.77 -9.29
CA MET A 42 -16.40 0.53 -8.96
C MET A 42 -16.21 -0.89 -8.43
N GLY A 43 -16.14 -1.87 -9.34
CA GLY A 43 -15.88 -3.27 -8.99
C GLY A 43 -16.79 -3.78 -7.85
N PRO A 44 -16.24 -4.44 -6.80
CA PRO A 44 -17.01 -4.97 -5.68
C PRO A 44 -17.57 -3.90 -4.72
N LEU A 45 -17.12 -2.64 -4.83
CA LEU A 45 -17.57 -1.54 -3.95
C LEU A 45 -18.94 -0.98 -4.36
N GLY A 46 -19.50 -1.41 -5.50
CA GLY A 46 -20.83 -0.99 -5.95
C GLY A 46 -20.82 0.37 -6.63
N ALA A 47 -21.83 1.20 -6.36
CA ALA A 47 -22.01 2.49 -7.00
C ALA A 47 -20.92 3.49 -6.58
N VAL A 48 -20.39 4.24 -7.56
CA VAL A 48 -19.46 5.34 -7.35
C VAL A 48 -20.23 6.47 -6.68
N THR A 49 -20.01 6.62 -5.38
CA THR A 49 -20.53 7.71 -4.58
C THR A 49 -19.38 8.56 -4.05
N GLN A 50 -19.67 9.80 -3.66
CA GLN A 50 -18.66 10.69 -3.06
C GLN A 50 -17.99 10.04 -1.83
N GLN A 51 -18.73 9.26 -1.04
CA GLN A 51 -18.20 8.57 0.13
C GLN A 51 -17.27 7.41 -0.24
N VAL A 52 -17.61 6.62 -1.26
CA VAL A 52 -16.75 5.53 -1.75
C VAL A 52 -15.44 6.09 -2.27
N LEU A 53 -15.49 7.13 -3.11
CA LEU A 53 -14.29 7.79 -3.66
C LEU A 53 -13.42 8.40 -2.57
N LEU A 54 -14.03 9.08 -1.59
CA LEU A 54 -13.31 9.64 -0.45
C LEU A 54 -12.62 8.53 0.35
N GLY A 55 -13.32 7.43 0.65
CA GLY A 55 -12.77 6.30 1.37
C GLY A 55 -11.58 5.65 0.64
N THR A 56 -11.71 5.38 -0.66
CA THR A 56 -10.62 4.82 -1.48
C THR A 56 -9.42 5.78 -1.57
N ALA A 57 -9.68 7.08 -1.73
CA ALA A 57 -8.63 8.09 -1.79
C ALA A 57 -7.90 8.22 -0.45
N THR A 58 -8.61 8.22 0.67
CA THR A 58 -7.99 8.21 2.01
C THR A 58 -7.16 6.95 2.23
N MET A 59 -7.63 5.79 1.79
CA MET A 59 -6.88 4.53 1.87
C MET A 59 -5.56 4.62 1.11
N MET A 60 -5.57 5.15 -0.11
CA MET A 60 -4.36 5.33 -0.94
C MET A 60 -3.47 6.51 -0.50
N ALA A 61 -4.03 7.48 0.23
CA ALA A 61 -3.25 8.55 0.83
C ALA A 61 -2.36 8.04 1.97
N MET A 62 -2.77 7.00 2.71
CA MET A 62 -1.97 6.43 3.81
C MET A 62 -0.56 5.99 3.39
N PRO A 63 -0.35 5.13 2.37
CA PRO A 63 0.99 4.71 1.95
C PRO A 63 1.80 5.89 1.41
N SER A 64 1.14 6.84 0.72
CA SER A 64 1.76 8.07 0.23
C SER A 64 2.27 8.96 1.37
N LEU A 65 1.50 9.12 2.44
CA LEU A 65 1.92 9.86 3.63
C LEU A 65 3.04 9.13 4.37
N MET A 66 3.01 7.80 4.45
CA MET A 66 4.06 7.00 5.08
C MET A 66 5.45 7.21 4.46
N VAL A 67 5.53 7.61 3.18
CA VAL A 67 6.80 8.01 2.53
C VAL A 67 7.49 9.13 3.30
N VAL A 68 6.78 10.21 3.62
CA VAL A 68 7.32 11.39 4.32
C VAL A 68 7.37 11.14 5.82
N LEU A 69 6.32 10.53 6.38
CA LEU A 69 6.22 10.25 7.82
C LEU A 69 7.35 9.33 8.31
N SER A 70 7.81 8.39 7.48
CA SER A 70 8.96 7.54 7.81
C SER A 70 10.27 8.32 7.98
N LEU A 71 10.41 9.48 7.35
CA LEU A 71 11.61 10.33 7.41
C LEU A 71 11.54 11.37 8.55
N VAL A 72 10.36 11.90 8.82
CA VAL A 72 10.18 13.06 9.73
C VAL A 72 9.91 12.63 11.16
N LEU A 73 9.24 11.48 11.38
CA LEU A 73 8.84 11.10 12.74
C LEU A 73 9.99 10.57 13.59
N ALA A 74 9.85 10.81 14.89
CA ALA A 74 10.70 10.20 15.90
C ALA A 74 10.73 8.66 15.74
N PRO A 75 11.89 8.00 15.94
CA PRO A 75 12.06 6.56 15.67
C PRO A 75 11.04 5.65 16.36
N ARG A 76 10.57 6.03 17.57
CA ARG A 76 9.56 5.25 18.32
C ARG A 76 8.18 5.27 17.64
N VAL A 77 7.73 6.42 17.16
CA VAL A 77 6.41 6.58 16.52
C VAL A 77 6.46 6.05 15.09
N SER A 78 7.52 6.37 14.35
CA SER A 78 7.75 5.86 13.00
C SER A 78 7.72 4.33 12.97
N ARG A 79 8.36 3.67 13.95
CA ARG A 79 8.32 2.21 14.09
C ARG A 79 6.91 1.63 14.19
N TRP A 80 6.09 2.13 15.12
CA TRP A 80 4.74 1.60 15.31
C TRP A 80 3.83 1.87 14.12
N LEU A 81 3.91 3.07 13.53
CA LEU A 81 3.14 3.40 12.33
C LEU A 81 3.51 2.50 11.15
N ASN A 82 4.80 2.27 10.91
CA ASN A 82 5.28 1.38 9.85
C ASN A 82 4.81 -0.07 10.06
N ILE A 83 4.83 -0.57 11.29
CA ILE A 83 4.36 -1.93 11.60
C ILE A 83 2.85 -2.04 11.37
N VAL A 84 2.06 -1.13 11.95
CA VAL A 84 0.60 -1.17 11.85
C VAL A 84 0.16 -1.00 10.40
N ALA A 85 0.67 0.00 9.70
CA ALA A 85 0.35 0.22 8.31
C ALA A 85 0.81 -0.95 7.43
N GLY A 86 2.04 -1.45 7.61
CA GLY A 86 2.55 -2.59 6.85
C GLY A 86 1.67 -3.84 7.02
N VAL A 87 1.26 -4.18 8.24
CA VAL A 87 0.35 -5.31 8.51
C VAL A 87 -1.02 -5.10 7.87
N LEU A 88 -1.60 -3.91 8.00
CA LEU A 88 -2.90 -3.58 7.40
C LEU A 88 -2.88 -3.73 5.88
N PHE A 89 -1.88 -3.17 5.20
CA PHE A 89 -1.74 -3.27 3.75
C PHE A 89 -1.42 -4.69 3.27
N THR A 90 -0.63 -5.45 4.03
CA THR A 90 -0.40 -6.88 3.74
C THR A 90 -1.73 -7.65 3.79
N ALA A 91 -2.52 -7.45 4.85
CA ALA A 91 -3.78 -8.13 5.03
C ALA A 91 -4.81 -7.73 3.95
N SER A 92 -4.91 -6.45 3.61
CA SER A 92 -5.81 -5.99 2.54
C SER A 92 -5.45 -6.60 1.20
N MET A 93 -4.15 -6.72 0.88
CA MET A 93 -3.75 -7.31 -0.39
C MET A 93 -4.06 -8.81 -0.44
N LEU A 94 -3.78 -9.55 0.63
CA LEU A 94 -4.09 -10.98 0.71
C LEU A 94 -5.59 -11.28 0.58
N LEU A 95 -6.46 -10.40 1.10
CA LEU A 95 -7.91 -10.52 0.93
C LEU A 95 -8.37 -10.25 -0.50
N THR A 96 -7.61 -9.49 -1.28
CA THR A 96 -7.97 -9.05 -2.64
C THR A 96 -7.36 -9.97 -3.73
N MET A 97 -6.40 -10.83 -3.38
CA MET A 97 -5.76 -11.76 -4.31
C MET A 97 -6.64 -12.91 -4.84
N PRO A 98 -7.56 -13.53 -4.07
CA PRO A 98 -8.34 -14.67 -4.56
C PRO A 98 -9.20 -14.30 -5.78
N GLY A 99 -9.03 -15.05 -6.88
CA GLY A 99 -9.78 -14.82 -8.12
C GLY A 99 -9.29 -13.63 -8.96
N ALA A 100 -8.18 -12.99 -8.58
CA ALA A 100 -7.61 -11.87 -9.32
C ALA A 100 -6.87 -12.32 -10.59
N TRP A 101 -6.66 -11.36 -11.50
CA TRP A 101 -5.90 -11.58 -12.73
C TRP A 101 -4.41 -11.81 -12.44
N ARG A 102 -3.73 -12.53 -13.34
CA ARG A 102 -2.30 -12.90 -13.16
C ARG A 102 -1.37 -11.70 -12.94
N PHE A 103 -1.62 -10.58 -13.60
CA PHE A 103 -0.81 -9.36 -13.38
C PHE A 103 -1.02 -8.79 -11.97
N TYR A 104 -2.25 -8.86 -11.46
CA TYR A 104 -2.60 -8.39 -10.12
C TYR A 104 -2.01 -9.30 -9.05
N LEU A 105 -1.98 -10.61 -9.29
CA LEU A 105 -1.29 -11.57 -8.43
C LEU A 105 0.23 -11.31 -8.37
N LEU A 106 0.85 -11.02 -9.52
CA LEU A 106 2.29 -10.68 -9.56
C LEU A 106 2.58 -9.40 -8.76
N LEU A 107 1.83 -8.33 -9.00
CA LEU A 107 1.99 -7.07 -8.25
C LEU A 107 1.66 -7.27 -6.76
N GLY A 108 0.65 -8.07 -6.43
CA GLY A 108 0.29 -8.39 -5.05
C GLY A 108 1.34 -9.18 -4.30
N VAL A 109 1.99 -10.16 -4.93
CA VAL A 109 3.11 -10.87 -4.30
C VAL A 109 4.28 -9.91 -4.03
N ILE A 110 4.59 -9.02 -4.97
CA ILE A 110 5.64 -8.00 -4.79
C ILE A 110 5.26 -7.04 -3.67
N GLU A 111 4.02 -6.56 -3.64
CA GLU A 111 3.51 -5.65 -2.61
C GLU A 111 3.53 -6.29 -1.21
N VAL A 112 3.10 -7.54 -1.09
CA VAL A 112 3.18 -8.31 0.15
C VAL A 112 4.64 -8.46 0.59
N ALA A 113 5.57 -8.74 -0.33
CA ALA A 113 7.00 -8.82 0.00
C ALA A 113 7.56 -7.47 0.49
N LEU A 114 7.16 -6.36 -0.14
CA LEU A 114 7.57 -5.01 0.26
C LEU A 114 7.00 -4.63 1.64
N THR A 115 5.72 -4.86 1.87
CA THR A 115 5.05 -4.53 3.14
C THR A 115 5.54 -5.39 4.30
N VAL A 116 5.81 -6.69 4.07
CA VAL A 116 6.49 -7.56 5.06
C VAL A 116 7.90 -7.06 5.35
N SER A 117 8.63 -6.59 4.33
CA SER A 117 9.97 -6.00 4.52
C SER A 117 9.92 -4.73 5.37
N ILE A 118 8.91 -3.87 5.18
CA ILE A 118 8.66 -2.68 6.02
C ILE A 118 8.46 -3.09 7.49
N VAL A 119 7.59 -4.07 7.74
CA VAL A 119 7.32 -4.58 9.10
C VAL A 119 8.59 -5.14 9.73
N TRP A 120 9.35 -5.95 9.00
CA TRP A 120 10.59 -6.54 9.49
C TRP A 120 11.67 -5.49 9.78
N MET A 121 11.83 -4.50 8.91
CA MET A 121 12.78 -3.40 9.09
C MET A 121 12.42 -2.49 10.27
N ALA A 122 11.13 -2.22 10.46
CA ALA A 122 10.62 -1.47 11.60
C ALA A 122 10.78 -2.26 12.91
N TRP A 123 10.55 -3.57 12.89
CA TRP A 123 10.70 -4.44 14.06
C TRP A 123 12.14 -4.56 14.54
N THR A 124 13.08 -4.74 13.60
CA THR A 124 14.52 -4.89 13.87
C THR A 124 15.22 -3.57 14.22
N TRP A 125 14.50 -2.44 14.23
CA TRP A 125 15.09 -1.15 14.59
C TRP A 125 15.53 -1.18 16.06
N PRO A 126 16.84 -1.06 16.35
CA PRO A 126 17.35 -1.16 17.71
C PRO A 126 16.73 -0.09 18.61
N ARG A 127 16.20 -0.53 19.76
CA ARG A 127 15.81 0.34 20.88
C ARG A 127 17.08 0.95 21.48
N ARG A 128 17.74 1.89 20.80
CA ARG A 128 18.61 2.80 21.55
C ARG A 128 17.67 3.76 22.26
N ALA A 129 17.37 3.39 23.49
CA ALA A 129 17.12 4.34 24.57
C ALA A 129 18.17 5.45 24.41
N ALA A 130 17.68 6.65 24.12
CA ALA A 130 18.36 7.83 24.60
C ALA A 130 18.30 7.78 26.13
#